data_AF-A0A7C3L1Q5-F1
#
_entry.id   AF-A0A7C3L1Q5-F1
#
_cell.length_a   1.000
_cell.length_b   1.000
_cell.length_c   1.000
_cell.angle_alpha   90.00
_cell.angle_beta   90.00
_cell.angle_gamma   90.00
#
_symmetry.space_group_name_H-M   'P 1'
#
loop_
_entity.id
_entity.type
_entity.pdbx_description
1 polymer ?
#
loop_
_entity_poly.entity_id
_entity_poly.type
_entity_poly.pdbx_seq_one_letter_code
_entity_poly.pdbx_strand_id
1 'polypeptide(L)'
;MLGIVKILLGLSFMAMVFGLGYFWGSQKSYSIQSTLNNMRAELTSKIETLEQGLRRTRMHLELMNARNRLVTAQAAVKNRNFGEANQELENARKLILKVAETADPKQKQELTVLASTVEEIQKQVTRPHPPARLGVEKVIRALDKLSS
;
A
#
# COMPACT_ATOMS: atom_id res chain seq x y z
N MET A 1 -54.07 4.50 -58.84
CA MET A 1 -52.62 4.40 -59.09
C MET A 1 -51.82 5.48 -58.34
N LEU A 2 -52.13 6.78 -58.50
CA LEU A 2 -51.32 7.88 -57.92
C LEU A 2 -51.24 7.91 -56.37
N GLY A 3 -52.29 7.48 -55.66
CA GLY A 3 -52.32 7.47 -54.19
C GLY A 3 -51.41 6.42 -53.55
N ILE A 4 -51.34 5.23 -54.13
CA ILE A 4 -50.52 4.11 -53.62
C ILE A 4 -49.02 4.42 -53.78
N VAL A 5 -48.64 5.07 -54.87
CA VAL A 5 -47.24 5.48 -55.12
C VAL A 5 -46.77 6.52 -54.09
N LYS A 6 -47.63 7.47 -53.70
CA LYS A 6 -47.30 8.47 -52.67
C LYS A 6 -47.11 7.84 -51.28
N ILE A 7 -47.91 6.83 -50.95
CA ILE A 7 -47.79 6.09 -49.69
C ILE A 7 -46.50 5.27 -49.67
N LEU A 8 -46.17 4.58 -50.76
CA LEU A 8 -44.91 3.82 -50.88
C LEU A 8 -43.67 4.73 -50.78
N LEU A 9 -43.72 5.92 -51.39
CA LEU A 9 -42.65 6.91 -51.29
C LEU A 9 -42.48 7.43 -49.85
N GLY A 10 -43.59 7.72 -49.17
CA GLY A 10 -43.57 8.14 -47.77
C GLY A 10 -43.00 7.06 -46.84
N LEU A 11 -43.36 5.79 -47.07
CA LEU A 11 -42.86 4.66 -46.28
C LEU A 11 -41.35 4.45 -46.49
N SER A 12 -40.87 4.58 -47.73
CA SER A 12 -39.45 4.49 -48.06
C SER A 12 -38.64 5.60 -47.39
N PHE A 13 -39.18 6.83 -47.36
CA PHE A 13 -38.54 7.96 -46.69
C PHE A 13 -38.46 7.74 -45.18
N MET A 14 -39.53 7.24 -44.56
CA MET A 14 -39.56 6.92 -43.14
C MET A 14 -38.54 5.84 -42.77
N ALA A 15 -38.41 4.80 -43.60
CA ALA A 15 -37.42 3.74 -43.42
C ALA A 15 -35.98 4.25 -43.54
N MET A 16 -35.70 5.17 -44.46
CA MET A 16 -34.38 5.80 -44.58
C MET A 16 -34.03 6.65 -43.35
N VAL A 17 -34.97 7.46 -42.85
CA VAL A 17 -34.76 8.28 -41.65
C VAL A 17 -34.51 7.39 -40.42
N PHE A 18 -35.29 6.31 -40.26
CA PHE A 18 -35.08 5.34 -39.20
C PHE A 18 -33.74 4.60 -39.32
N GLY A 19 -33.35 4.18 -40.53
CA GLY A 19 -32.08 3.49 -40.78
C GLY A 19 -30.87 4.36 -40.47
N LEU A 20 -30.90 5.64 -40.88
CA LEU A 20 -29.84 6.61 -40.59
C LEU A 20 -29.77 6.92 -39.09
N GLY A 21 -30.92 7.08 -38.42
CA GLY A 21 -30.97 7.29 -36.96
C GLY A 21 -30.42 6.11 -36.16
N TYR A 22 -30.75 4.88 -36.57
CA TYR A 22 -30.26 3.65 -35.92
C TYR A 22 -28.76 3.44 -36.13
N PHE A 23 -28.25 3.68 -37.36
CA PHE A 23 -26.83 3.60 -37.66
C PHE A 23 -26.01 4.60 -36.83
N TRP A 24 -26.47 5.84 -36.72
CA TRP A 24 -25.77 6.85 -35.91
C TRP A 24 -25.88 6.58 -34.40
N GLY A 25 -27.02 6.06 -33.93
CA GLY A 25 -27.22 5.70 -32.52
C GLY A 25 -26.37 4.51 -32.05
N SER A 26 -26.22 3.49 -32.90
CA SER A 26 -25.40 2.30 -32.60
C SER A 26 -23.91 2.62 -32.45
N GLN A 27 -23.36 3.53 -33.27
CA GLN A 27 -21.97 4.00 -33.12
C GLN A 27 -21.74 4.72 -31.78
N LYS A 28 -22.71 5.51 -31.31
CA LYS A 28 -22.63 6.23 -30.04
C LYS A 28 -22.63 5.27 -28.85
N SER A 29 -23.43 4.19 -28.91
CA SER A 29 -23.48 3.16 -27.85
C SER A 29 -22.14 2.43 -27.65
N TYR A 30 -21.46 2.10 -28.75
CA TYR A 30 -20.13 1.46 -28.70
C TYR A 30 -19.07 2.37 -28.06
N SER A 31 -19.10 3.67 -28.38
CA SER A 31 -18.20 4.67 -27.80
C SER A 31 -18.45 4.95 -26.30
N ILE A 32 -19.70 4.82 -25.84
CA ILE A 32 -20.06 5.02 -24.43
C ILE A 32 -19.64 3.80 -23.60
N GLN A 33 -19.81 2.59 -24.12
CA GLN A 33 -19.34 1.37 -23.45
C GLN A 33 -17.82 1.33 -23.30
N SER A 34 -17.08 1.71 -24.35
CA SER A 34 -15.61 1.77 -24.28
C SER A 34 -15.13 2.85 -23.30
N THR A 35 -15.79 4.02 -23.26
CA THR A 35 -15.47 5.09 -22.31
C THR A 35 -15.74 4.65 -20.86
N LEU A 36 -16.87 3.96 -20.59
CA LEU A 36 -17.19 3.45 -19.27
C LEU A 36 -16.24 2.34 -18.81
N ASN A 37 -15.86 1.43 -19.71
CA ASN A 37 -14.89 0.37 -19.40
C ASN A 37 -13.50 0.95 -19.15
N ASN A 38 -13.07 1.95 -19.93
CA ASN A 38 -11.80 2.63 -19.71
C ASN A 38 -11.79 3.42 -18.40
N MET A 39 -12.87 4.12 -18.06
CA MET A 39 -13.00 4.81 -16.76
C MET A 39 -13.01 3.83 -15.58
N ARG A 40 -13.67 2.68 -15.71
CA ARG A 40 -13.64 1.62 -14.68
C ARG A 40 -12.23 1.07 -14.51
N ALA A 41 -11.54 0.74 -15.60
CA ALA A 41 -10.16 0.26 -15.55
C ALA A 41 -9.21 1.31 -14.95
N GLU A 42 -9.40 2.59 -15.28
CA GLU A 42 -8.60 3.69 -14.74
C GLU A 42 -8.89 3.94 -13.25
N LEU A 43 -10.15 3.83 -12.81
CA LEU A 43 -10.50 3.93 -11.39
C LEU A 43 -9.97 2.74 -10.59
N THR A 44 -10.10 1.51 -11.09
CA THR A 44 -9.55 0.32 -10.44
C THR A 44 -8.04 0.42 -10.30
N SER A 45 -7.33 0.81 -11.37
CA SER A 45 -5.87 0.99 -11.30
C SER A 45 -5.44 2.10 -10.35
N LYS A 46 -6.17 3.23 -10.28
CA LYS A 46 -5.91 4.30 -9.30
C LYS A 46 -6.17 3.84 -7.86
N ILE A 47 -7.23 3.06 -7.61
CA ILE A 47 -7.52 2.49 -6.30
C ILE A 47 -6.41 1.54 -5.88
N GLU A 48 -5.97 0.64 -6.78
CA GLU A 48 -4.85 -0.26 -6.51
C GLU A 48 -3.54 0.49 -6.23
N THR A 49 -3.24 1.57 -6.98
CA THR A 49 -2.05 2.39 -6.71
C THR A 49 -2.15 3.15 -5.39
N LEU A 50 -3.33 3.67 -5.04
CA LEU A 50 -3.57 4.33 -3.75
C LEU A 50 -3.44 3.35 -2.58
N GLU A 51 -4.00 2.15 -2.70
CA GLU A 51 -3.86 1.10 -1.68
C GLU A 51 -2.41 0.66 -1.51
N GLN A 52 -1.66 0.49 -2.59
CA GLN A 52 -0.23 0.20 -2.54
C GLN A 52 0.58 1.36 -1.92
N GLY A 53 0.25 2.60 -2.27
CA GLY A 53 0.87 3.81 -1.71
C GLY A 53 0.59 3.97 -0.22
N LEU A 54 -0.62 3.66 0.23
CA LEU A 54 -1.01 3.68 1.64
C LEU A 54 -0.32 2.55 2.42
N ARG A 55 -0.19 1.34 1.86
CA ARG A 55 0.55 0.24 2.48
C ARG A 55 2.02 0.60 2.69
N ARG A 56 2.68 1.18 1.68
CA ARG A 56 4.08 1.65 1.78
C ARG A 56 4.24 2.76 2.82
N THR A 57 3.36 3.75 2.80
CA THR A 57 3.40 4.86 3.77
C THR A 57 3.17 4.37 5.20
N ARG A 58 2.22 3.46 5.40
CA ARG A 58 1.93 2.87 6.71
C ARG A 58 3.11 2.03 7.22
N MET A 59 3.69 1.21 6.36
CA MET A 59 4.90 0.44 6.68
C MET A 59 6.06 1.35 7.08
N HIS A 60 6.30 2.41 6.31
CA HIS A 60 7.34 3.39 6.61
C HIS A 60 7.11 4.09 7.95
N LEU A 61 5.87 4.52 8.25
CA LEU A 61 5.52 5.12 9.54
C LEU A 61 5.72 4.16 10.72
N GLU A 62 5.32 2.90 10.59
CA GLU A 62 5.48 1.91 11.66
C GLU A 62 6.95 1.55 11.88
N LEU A 63 7.77 1.47 10.83
CA LEU A 63 9.22 1.27 10.93
C LEU A 63 9.91 2.50 11.54
N MET A 64 9.50 3.72 11.17
CA MET A 64 10.01 4.95 11.76
C MET A 64 9.67 5.03 13.26
N ASN A 65 8.46 4.61 13.64
CA ASN A 65 8.09 4.50 15.04
C ASN A 65 8.93 3.45 15.78
N ALA A 66 9.17 2.28 15.19
CA ALA A 66 10.06 1.26 15.77
C ALA A 66 11.48 1.81 15.96
N ARG A 67 12.01 2.54 14.97
CA ARG A 67 13.31 3.23 15.05
C ARG A 67 13.36 4.23 16.21
N ASN A 68 12.35 5.08 16.35
CA ASN A 68 12.29 6.06 17.43
C ASN A 68 12.31 5.38 18.81
N ARG A 69 11.58 4.26 18.96
CA ARG A 69 11.61 3.43 20.18
C ARG A 69 13.00 2.86 20.45
N LEU A 70 13.72 2.39 19.43
CA LEU A 70 15.10 1.93 19.58
C LEU A 70 16.07 3.05 20.00
N VAL A 71 15.91 4.26 19.44
CA VAL A 71 16.72 5.43 19.83
C VAL A 71 16.44 5.81 21.29
N THR A 72 15.17 5.82 21.71
CA THR A 72 14.79 6.05 23.10
C THR A 72 15.35 4.97 24.02
N ALA A 73 15.27 3.70 23.63
CA ALA A 73 15.88 2.59 24.37
C ALA A 73 17.41 2.78 24.52
N GLN A 74 18.09 3.21 23.46
CA GLN A 74 19.53 3.50 23.49
C GLN A 74 19.87 4.62 24.50
N ALA A 75 19.06 5.67 24.52
CA ALA A 75 19.19 6.76 25.49
C ALA A 75 18.90 6.28 26.92
N ALA A 76 17.89 5.45 27.12
CA ALA A 76 17.56 4.85 28.41
C ALA A 76 18.69 3.94 28.92
N VAL A 77 19.29 3.10 28.08
CA VAL A 77 20.50 2.32 28.42
C VAL A 77 21.67 3.24 28.80
N LYS A 78 21.85 4.37 28.10
CA LYS A 78 22.86 5.38 28.44
C LYS A 78 22.64 5.99 29.82
N ASN A 79 21.39 6.26 30.16
CA ASN A 79 20.99 6.83 31.44
C ASN A 79 20.86 5.77 32.55
N ARG A 80 21.23 4.50 32.26
CA ARG A 80 21.06 3.35 33.16
C ARG A 80 19.61 3.10 33.58
N ASN A 81 18.65 3.60 32.81
CA ASN A 81 17.22 3.30 32.97
C ASN A 81 16.86 2.02 32.22
N PHE A 82 17.22 0.87 32.79
CA PHE A 82 17.04 -0.43 32.14
C PHE A 82 15.56 -0.86 32.04
N GLY A 83 14.70 -0.35 32.93
CA GLY A 83 13.25 -0.58 32.86
C GLY A 83 12.63 0.06 31.61
N GLU A 84 12.91 1.36 31.42
CA GLU A 84 12.49 2.09 30.21
C GLU A 84 13.14 1.51 28.95
N ALA A 85 14.43 1.16 29.00
CA ALA A 85 15.09 0.53 27.86
C ALA A 85 14.42 -0.79 27.44
N ASN A 86 14.07 -1.65 28.40
CA ASN A 86 13.39 -2.91 28.12
C ASN A 86 11.98 -2.70 27.54
N GLN A 87 11.23 -1.74 28.09
CA GLN A 87 9.90 -1.41 27.60
C GLN A 87 9.95 -0.88 26.16
N GLU A 88 10.89 0.02 25.87
CA GLU A 88 11.06 0.61 24.55
C GLU A 88 11.58 -0.43 23.52
N LEU A 89 12.46 -1.35 23.91
CA LEU A 89 12.88 -2.48 23.07
C LEU A 89 11.72 -3.44 22.77
N GLU A 90 10.88 -3.73 23.76
CA GLU A 90 9.71 -4.58 23.55
C GLU A 90 8.71 -3.92 22.58
N ASN A 91 8.47 -2.62 22.74
CA ASN A 91 7.61 -1.84 21.86
C ASN A 91 8.16 -1.79 20.43
N ALA A 92 9.48 -1.60 20.27
CA ALA A 92 10.13 -1.67 18.97
C ALA A 92 9.95 -3.05 18.33
N ARG A 93 10.18 -4.14 19.09
CA ARG A 93 10.00 -5.52 18.60
C ARG A 93 8.57 -5.77 18.12
N LYS A 94 7.57 -5.36 18.90
CA LYS A 94 6.14 -5.51 18.55
C LYS A 94 5.80 -4.80 17.24
N LEU A 95 6.31 -3.58 17.04
CA LEU A 95 6.10 -2.83 15.80
C LEU A 95 6.78 -3.51 14.60
N ILE A 96 8.01 -4.00 14.76
CA ILE A 96 8.72 -4.72 13.68
C ILE A 96 7.96 -5.99 13.27
N LEU A 97 7.47 -6.77 14.24
CA LEU A 97 6.69 -7.99 13.96
C LEU A 97 5.36 -7.67 13.26
N LYS A 98 4.67 -6.62 13.70
CA LYS A 98 3.43 -6.16 13.07
C LYS A 98 3.63 -5.77 11.61
N VAL A 99 4.74 -5.08 11.31
CA VAL A 99 5.09 -4.77 9.92
C VAL A 99 5.39 -6.04 9.13
N ALA A 100 6.11 -7.00 9.72
CA ALA A 100 6.46 -8.27 9.09
C ALA A 100 5.24 -9.13 8.69
N GLU A 101 4.10 -9.00 9.39
CA GLU A 101 2.86 -9.68 9.03
C GLU A 101 2.30 -9.21 7.67
N THR A 102 2.58 -7.97 7.30
CA THR A 102 2.05 -7.33 6.08
C THR A 102 3.08 -7.14 4.97
N ALA A 103 4.34 -7.47 5.25
CA ALA A 103 5.46 -7.31 4.34
C ALA A 103 5.61 -8.50 3.37
N ASP A 104 6.31 -8.26 2.26
CA ASP A 104 6.62 -9.31 1.28
C ASP A 104 7.50 -10.42 1.91
N PRO A 105 7.49 -11.65 1.39
CA PRO A 105 8.18 -12.79 2.00
C PRO A 105 9.67 -12.55 2.32
N LYS A 106 10.38 -11.84 1.43
CA LYS A 106 11.79 -11.46 1.64
C LYS A 106 11.94 -10.46 2.79
N GLN A 107 11.14 -9.40 2.80
CA GLN A 107 11.14 -8.38 3.84
C GLN A 107 10.69 -8.94 5.18
N LYS A 108 9.70 -9.82 5.19
CA LYS A 108 9.22 -10.53 6.38
C LYS A 108 10.35 -11.29 7.05
N GLN A 109 11.15 -12.03 6.29
CA GLN A 109 12.29 -12.77 6.84
C GLN A 109 13.33 -11.83 7.48
N GLU A 110 13.67 -10.73 6.81
CA GLU A 110 14.60 -9.72 7.34
C GLU A 110 14.06 -9.03 8.61
N LEU A 111 12.77 -8.68 8.63
CA LEU A 111 12.11 -8.06 9.79
C LEU A 111 11.99 -9.03 10.97
N THR A 112 11.71 -10.32 10.73
CA THR A 112 11.71 -11.34 11.78
C THR A 112 13.10 -11.50 12.39
N VAL A 113 14.17 -11.53 11.58
CA VAL A 113 15.55 -11.57 12.08
C VAL A 113 15.88 -10.33 12.91
N LEU A 114 15.42 -9.15 12.48
CA LEU A 114 15.58 -7.92 13.25
C LEU A 114 14.83 -7.96 14.58
N ALA A 115 13.60 -8.47 14.61
CA ALA A 115 12.83 -8.65 15.83
C ALA A 115 13.52 -9.61 16.82
N SER A 116 14.08 -10.72 16.32
CA SER A 116 14.88 -11.65 17.14
C SER A 116 16.15 -10.97 17.68
N THR A 117 16.82 -10.15 16.89
CA THR A 117 17.99 -9.38 17.33
C THR A 117 17.62 -8.39 18.45
N VAL A 118 16.48 -7.71 18.33
CA VAL A 118 15.97 -6.81 19.38
C VAL A 118 15.66 -7.58 20.67
N GLU A 119 15.10 -8.78 20.56
CA GLU A 119 14.86 -9.65 21.73
C GLU A 119 16.17 -10.09 22.40
N GLU A 120 17.19 -10.45 21.63
CA GLU A 120 18.51 -10.78 22.17
C GLU A 120 19.13 -9.60 22.90
N ILE A 121 19.01 -8.39 22.34
CA ILE A 121 19.46 -7.15 23.00
C ILE A 121 18.68 -6.92 24.29
N GLN A 122 17.37 -7.13 24.29
CA GLN A 122 16.52 -6.99 25.48
C GLN A 122 16.98 -7.92 26.61
N LYS A 123 17.32 -9.18 26.29
CA LYS A 123 17.89 -10.12 27.26
C LYS A 123 19.22 -9.62 27.86
N GLN A 124 20.02 -8.89 27.07
CA GLN A 124 21.32 -8.35 27.46
C GLN A 124 21.25 -6.99 28.18
N VAL A 125 20.14 -6.25 28.07
CA VAL A 125 19.93 -4.91 28.67
C VAL A 125 19.81 -4.92 30.20
N THR A 126 19.79 -6.10 30.82
CA THR A 126 19.78 -6.27 32.28
C THR A 126 21.07 -5.81 33.00
N ARG A 127 22.14 -5.48 32.26
CA ARG A 127 23.40 -4.96 32.82
C ARG A 127 23.94 -3.81 31.95
N PRO A 128 24.74 -2.87 32.50
CA PRO A 128 25.45 -1.87 31.71
C PRO A 128 26.54 -2.55 30.87
N HIS A 129 26.14 -3.20 29.78
CA HIS A 129 27.04 -3.88 28.86
C HIS A 129 27.19 -3.05 27.58
N PRO A 130 28.43 -2.67 27.20
CA PRO A 130 28.75 -2.05 25.91
C PRO A 130 28.14 -2.74 24.66
N PRO A 131 28.03 -4.09 24.58
CA PRO A 131 27.47 -4.75 23.40
C PRO A 131 25.98 -4.45 23.15
N ALA A 132 25.18 -4.16 24.19
CA ALA A 132 23.76 -3.84 24.01
C ALA A 132 23.56 -2.57 23.18
N ARG A 133 24.38 -1.53 23.40
CA ARG A 133 24.33 -0.29 22.61
C ARG A 133 24.70 -0.50 21.15
N LEU A 134 25.77 -1.25 20.89
CA LEU A 134 26.23 -1.55 19.53
C LEU A 134 25.22 -2.42 18.78
N GLY A 135 24.52 -3.31 19.50
CA GLY A 135 23.40 -4.08 18.97
C GLY A 135 22.25 -3.19 18.51
N VAL A 136 21.77 -2.28 19.38
CA VAL A 136 20.67 -1.35 19.05
C VAL A 136 21.01 -0.50 17.82
N GLU A 137 22.24 -0.01 17.74
CA GLU A 137 22.69 0.82 16.61
C GLU A 137 22.75 0.04 15.29
N LYS A 138 23.13 -1.24 15.32
CA LYS A 138 23.09 -2.11 14.14
C LYS A 138 21.65 -2.34 13.66
N VAL A 139 20.71 -2.55 14.59
CA VAL A 139 19.28 -2.72 14.26
C VAL A 139 18.72 -1.44 13.64
N ILE A 140 19.05 -0.26 14.19
CA ILE A 140 18.64 1.03 13.61
C ILE A 140 19.14 1.17 12.17
N ARG A 141 20.42 0.87 11.92
CA ARG A 141 21.00 0.97 10.56
C ARG A 141 20.37 -0.03 9.58
N ALA A 142 19.98 -1.21 10.04
CA ALA A 142 19.30 -2.19 9.21
C ALA A 142 17.87 -1.75 8.88
N LEU A 143 17.15 -1.17 9.84
CA LEU A 143 15.82 -0.60 9.61
C LEU A 143 15.87 0.59 8.63
N ASP A 144 16.87 1.45 8.72
CA ASP A 144 17.05 2.59 7.79
C ASP A 144 17.25 2.12 6.34
N LYS A 145 17.92 0.97 6.13
CA LYS A 145 18.07 0.35 4.80
C LYS A 145 16.79 -0.29 4.26
N LEU A 146 15.95 -0.81 5.15
CA LEU A 146 14.66 -1.45 4.81
C LEU A 146 13.52 -0.45 4.58
N SER A 147 13.69 0.77 5.06
CA SER A 147 12.71 1.86 4.97
C SER A 147 13.03 2.90 3.90
N SER A 148 14.22 2.84 3.28
CA SER A 148 14.60 3.57 2.05
C SER A 148 14.11 2.82 0.82
#